data_AF-W0R4Q5-F1
#
_entry.id   AF-W0R4Q5-F1
#
_cell.length_a   1.000
_cell.length_b   1.000
_cell.length_c   1.000
_cell.angle_alpha   90.00
_cell.angle_beta   90.00
_cell.angle_gamma   90.00
#
_symmetry.space_group_name_H-M   'P 1'
#
loop_
_entity.id
_entity.type
_entity.pdbx_description
1 polymer ?
#
loop_
_entity_poly.entity_id
_entity_poly.type
_entity_poly.pdbx_seq_one_letter_code
_entity_poly.pdbx_strand_id
1 'polypeptide(L)' 'MHALLDANAELPTNFAVSPYLEESLKNERYLAELVQPIVEIEKLLK' A
#
# COMPACT_ATOMS: atom_id res chain seq x y z
N MET A 1 -0.13 3.53 9.19
CA MET A 1 1.11 4.29 9.46
C MET A 1 0.91 5.53 10.33
N HIS A 2 -0.32 5.87 10.74
CA HIS A 2 -0.56 7.05 11.61
C HIS A 2 0.34 7.09 12.84
N ALA A 3 0.47 6.00 13.60
CA ALA A 3 1.36 5.97 14.77
C ALA A 3 2.84 6.30 14.47
N LEU A 4 3.36 5.94 13.28
CA LEU A 4 4.72 6.30 12.88
C LEU A 4 4.83 7.78 12.51
N LEU A 5 3.82 8.29 11.78
CA LEU A 5 3.74 9.71 11.41
C LEU A 5 3.60 10.60 12.65
N ASP A 6 2.72 10.22 13.59
CA ASP A 6 2.48 10.94 14.84
C ASP A 6 3.74 10.96 15.72
N ALA A 7 4.56 9.91 15.65
CA ALA A 7 5.84 9.81 16.34
C ALA A 7 7.01 10.47 15.57
N ASN A 8 6.77 11.03 14.37
CA ASN A 8 7.79 11.49 13.43
C ASN A 8 8.91 10.46 13.21
N ALA A 9 8.54 9.17 13.21
CA ALA A 9 9.43 8.05 13.01
C ALA A 9 9.66 7.81 11.51
N GLU A 10 10.78 7.19 11.17
CA GLU A 10 11.06 6.79 9.79
C GLU A 10 9.97 5.83 9.28
N LEU A 11 9.50 6.10 8.06
CA LEU A 11 8.56 5.23 7.38
C LEU A 11 9.31 4.08 6.67
N PRO A 12 8.69 2.89 6.58
CA PRO A 12 9.30 1.78 5.87
C PRO A 12 9.36 2.08 4.37
N THR A 13 10.56 2.10 3.80
CA THR A 13 10.80 2.44 2.39
C THR A 13 10.77 1.23 1.45
N ASN A 14 10.92 0.02 1.99
CA ASN A 14 10.74 -1.24 1.27
C ASN A 14 9.36 -1.84 1.55
N PHE A 15 8.31 -1.02 1.44
CA PHE A 15 6.93 -1.43 1.67
C PHE A 15 6.18 -1.54 0.33
N ALA A 16 5.83 -2.76 -0.06
CA ALA A 16 4.97 -3.03 -1.21
C ALA A 16 4.02 -4.20 -0.87
N VAL A 17 2.74 -3.88 -0.67
CA VAL A 17 1.66 -4.83 -0.42
C VAL A 17 0.81 -5.06 -1.67
N SER A 18 0.83 -4.14 -2.63
CA SER A 18 0.08 -4.23 -3.89
C SER A 18 0.24 -5.57 -4.63
N PRO A 19 1.43 -6.20 -4.76
CA PRO A 19 1.55 -7.47 -5.49
C PRO A 19 0.84 -8.63 -4.77
N TYR A 20 0.78 -8.59 -3.44
CA TYR A 20 0.09 -9.60 -2.64
C TYR A 20 -1.42 -9.47 -2.76
N LEU A 21 -1.93 -8.24 -2.87
CA LEU A 21 -3.35 -7.97 -3.06
C LEU A 21 -3.79 -8.34 -4.47
N GLU A 22 -2.99 -8.00 -5.48
CA GLU A 22 -3.23 -8.42 -6.86
C GLU A 22 -3.34 -9.94 -6.98
N GLU A 23 -2.43 -10.70 -6.37
CA GLU A 23 -2.49 -12.16 -6.41
C GLU A 23 -3.66 -12.73 -5.60
N SER A 24 -3.90 -12.22 -4.39
CA SER A 24 -4.92 -12.76 -3.47
C SER A 24 -6.35 -12.46 -3.93
N LEU A 25 -6.57 -11.34 -4.63
CA LEU A 25 -7.89 -10.84 -5.02
C LEU A 25 -8.07 -10.75 -6.55
N LYS A 26 -7.23 -11.46 -7.34
CA LYS A 26 -7.25 -11.42 -8.82
C LYS A 26 -8.61 -11.66 -9.50
N ASN A 27 -9.55 -12.31 -8.81
CA ASN A 27 -10.88 -12.62 -9.33
C ASN A 27 -11.96 -11.60 -8.88
N GLU A 28 -11.59 -10.66 -8.02
CA GLU A 28 -12.50 -9.69 -7.44
C GLU A 28 -12.62 -8.45 -8.33
N ARG A 29 -13.86 -8.06 -8.65
CA ARG A 29 -14.13 -6.92 -9.55
C ARG A 29 -13.65 -5.59 -8.99
N TYR A 30 -13.56 -5.47 -7.66
CA TYR A 30 -13.12 -4.26 -6.96
C TYR A 30 -11.59 -4.16 -6.82
N LEU A 31 -10.83 -5.15 -7.29
CA LEU A 31 -9.38 -5.17 -7.12
C LEU A 31 -8.71 -3.90 -7.63
N ALA A 32 -9.08 -3.45 -8.83
CA ALA A 32 -8.48 -2.26 -9.45
C ALA A 32 -8.71 -0.99 -8.61
N GLU A 33 -9.93 -0.82 -8.09
CA GLU A 33 -10.30 0.33 -7.25
C GLU A 33 -9.60 0.28 -5.89
N LEU A 34 -9.34 -0.92 -5.35
CA LEU A 34 -8.62 -1.11 -4.09
C LEU A 34 -7.11 -0.90 -4.23
N VAL A 35 -6.50 -1.44 -5.29
CA VAL A 35 -5.03 -1.40 -5.49
C VAL A 35 -4.55 -0.01 -5.85
N GLN A 36 -5.33 0.76 -6.62
CA GLN A 36 -4.93 2.09 -7.06
C GLN A 36 -4.48 3.02 -5.90
N PRO A 37 -5.28 3.26 -4.85
CA PRO A 37 -4.84 4.10 -3.73
C PRO A 37 -3.65 3.51 -2.96
N ILE A 38 -3.50 2.19 -2.93
CA ILE A 38 -2.39 1.51 -2.25
C ILE A 38 -1.07 1.76 -2.98
N VAL A 39 -1.07 1.65 -4.31
CA VAL A 39 0.10 1.95 -5.14
C VAL A 39 0.52 3.42 -4.98
N GLU A 40 -0.42 4.35 -4.86
CA GLU A 40 -0.09 5.75 -4.60
C GLU A 40 0.58 5.94 -3.21
N ILE A 41 0.13 5.22 -2.19
CA ILE A 41 0.80 5.24 -0.87
C ILE A 41 2.23 4.68 -0.99
N GLU A 42 2.41 3.54 -1.68
CA GLU A 42 3.73 2.92 -1.86
C GLU A 42 4.72 3.82 -2.59
N LYS A 43 4.25 4.66 -3.53
CA LYS A 43 5.08 5.67 -4.20
C LYS A 43 5.57 6.76 -3.25
N LEU A 44 4.76 7.16 -2.27
CA LEU A 44 5.13 8.17 -1.27
C LEU A 44 6.14 7.65 -0.25
N LEU A 45 6.30 6.32 -0.16
CA LEU A 45 7.23 5.66 0.74
C LEU A 45 8.61 5.41 0.11
N LYS A 46 8.80 5.73 -1.19
CA LYS A 46 10.08 5.60 -1.91
C LYS A 46 10.80 6.93 -2.00
#